data_AF-A0A970DID1-F1
#
_entry.id   AF-A0A970DID1-F1
#
_cell.length_a   1.000
_cell.length_b   1.000
_cell.length_c   1.000
_cell.angle_alpha   90.00
_cell.angle_beta   90.00
_cell.angle_gamma   90.00
#
_symmetry.space_group_name_H-M   'P 1'
#
loop_
_entity.id
_entity.type
_entity.pdbx_description
1 polymer ?
#
loop_
_entity_poly.entity_id
_entity_poly.type
_entity_poly.pdbx_seq_one_letter_code
_entity_poly.pdbx_strand_id
1 'polypeptide(L)'
;MATRTKSHSKRRILGLNKATKFLAMGVALIMCIGLFAGCESSQEKQIKEDYLAYMQSQGETEMTLDDVKILNNYGAYNGAVVVRIERGAFEVVTTIQVGGVDFTFSNSNTALVWKNGQFFELADAYDRGLLTKSNLDVLAKNINK
;
A
#
# COMPACT_ATOMS: atom_id res chain seq x y z
N MET A 1 54.38 -59.06 12.92
CA MET A 1 53.50 -60.12 12.38
C MET A 1 52.18 -59.46 11.98
N ALA A 2 51.64 -59.83 10.82
CA ALA A 2 50.47 -59.26 10.12
C ALA A 2 50.68 -57.93 9.35
N THR A 3 50.83 -58.12 8.05
CA THR A 3 50.73 -57.20 6.91
C THR A 3 49.26 -56.81 6.61
N ARG A 4 49.08 -55.95 5.59
CA ARG A 4 47.88 -55.74 4.70
C ARG A 4 47.32 -54.30 4.83
N THR A 5 47.14 -53.47 3.80
CA THR A 5 47.14 -53.64 2.33
C THR A 5 47.40 -52.33 1.59
N LYS A 6 47.94 -52.49 0.38
CA LYS A 6 48.21 -51.51 -0.70
C LYS A 6 46.94 -50.87 -1.28
N SER A 7 47.08 -49.66 -1.85
CA SER A 7 46.79 -49.36 -3.28
C SER A 7 47.14 -47.89 -3.57
N HIS A 8 48.25 -47.56 -4.26
CA HIS A 8 48.31 -47.23 -5.70
C HIS A 8 47.07 -46.46 -6.23
N SER A 9 47.14 -45.34 -6.93
CA SER A 9 48.20 -44.81 -7.80
C SER A 9 47.91 -43.35 -8.19
N LYS A 10 49.01 -42.58 -8.33
CA LYS A 10 49.21 -41.26 -8.93
C LYS A 10 48.33 -40.91 -10.16
N ARG A 11 48.05 -39.60 -10.32
CA ARG A 11 48.50 -38.69 -11.41
C ARG A 11 47.96 -37.28 -11.14
N ARG A 12 48.82 -36.33 -10.77
CA ARG A 12 49.58 -35.35 -11.60
C ARG A 12 48.73 -34.16 -12.07
N ILE A 13 49.01 -32.96 -11.49
CA ILE A 13 49.64 -31.78 -12.13
C ILE A 13 48.67 -31.10 -13.11
N LEU A 14 48.23 -29.87 -12.92
CA LEU A 14 48.94 -28.62 -13.24
C LEU A 14 47.92 -27.52 -12.86
N GLY A 15 48.20 -26.58 -11.96
CA GLY A 15 49.01 -25.42 -12.26
C GLY A 15 48.16 -24.34 -12.95
N LEU A 16 48.21 -23.13 -12.37
CA LEU A 16 48.32 -21.84 -13.05
C LEU A 16 47.17 -20.82 -12.87
N ASN A 17 47.42 -19.95 -11.88
CA ASN A 17 47.39 -18.47 -11.97
C ASN A 17 46.12 -17.65 -11.69
N LYS A 18 46.28 -16.85 -10.62
CA LYS A 18 46.16 -15.38 -10.55
C LYS A 18 44.76 -14.74 -10.58
N ALA A 19 44.30 -14.42 -9.37
CA ALA A 19 44.19 -13.05 -8.87
C ALA A 19 43.67 -11.94 -9.82
N THR A 20 42.48 -11.44 -9.47
CA THR A 20 42.11 -10.02 -9.37
C THR A 20 41.89 -9.19 -10.64
N LYS A 21 40.62 -9.00 -11.04
CA LYS A 21 40.06 -7.77 -11.66
C LYS A 21 38.57 -7.71 -11.29
N PHE A 22 38.18 -6.91 -10.29
CA PHE A 22 37.56 -5.60 -10.42
C PHE A 22 36.34 -5.51 -11.35
N LEU A 23 35.28 -4.94 -10.77
CA LEU A 23 34.22 -4.13 -11.37
C LEU A 23 32.90 -4.80 -11.79
N ALA A 24 31.90 -4.60 -10.93
CA ALA A 24 30.52 -4.24 -11.22
C ALA A 24 29.88 -4.87 -12.47
N MET A 25 29.05 -5.90 -12.26
CA MET A 25 28.08 -6.33 -13.25
C MET A 25 26.69 -6.43 -12.60
N GLY A 26 25.96 -5.32 -12.66
CA GLY A 26 24.52 -5.32 -12.92
C GLY A 26 23.58 -5.75 -11.81
N VAL A 27 23.47 -4.98 -10.72
CA VAL A 27 22.17 -4.84 -10.04
C VAL A 27 21.46 -3.65 -10.69
N ALA A 28 20.90 -3.89 -11.86
CA ALA A 28 19.88 -3.04 -12.45
C ALA A 28 18.70 -3.94 -12.75
N LEU A 29 17.99 -4.35 -11.69
CA LEU A 29 16.64 -4.88 -11.79
C LEU A 29 15.69 -3.70 -12.13
N ILE A 30 15.97 -3.02 -13.25
CA ILE A 30 15.04 -2.07 -13.88
C ILE A 30 14.22 -2.91 -14.84
N MET A 31 13.35 -3.73 -14.27
CA MET A 31 12.34 -4.48 -15.01
C MET A 31 10.97 -3.99 -14.55
N CYS A 32 10.69 -2.72 -14.82
CA CYS A 32 9.32 -2.20 -14.91
C CYS A 32 9.21 -1.32 -16.16
N ILE A 33 9.51 -1.89 -17.34
CA ILE A 33 8.79 -1.45 -18.55
C ILE A 33 7.55 -2.34 -18.59
N GLY A 34 6.38 -1.76 -18.36
CA GLY A 34 5.15 -2.53 -18.37
C GLY A 34 3.92 -1.65 -18.25
N LEU A 35 3.52 -1.08 -19.38
CA LEU A 35 2.16 -0.68 -19.74
C LEU A 35 1.30 0.05 -18.69
N PHE A 36 0.99 1.31 -18.98
CA PHE A 36 -0.23 1.98 -18.52
C PHE A 36 -1.49 1.30 -19.13
N ALA A 37 -1.77 0.08 -18.70
CA ALA A 37 -3.13 -0.43 -18.61
C ALA A 37 -3.45 -0.40 -17.12
N GLY A 38 -4.49 0.33 -16.71
CA GLY A 38 -4.86 0.51 -15.31
C GLY A 38 -5.05 -0.83 -14.61
N CYS A 39 -4.01 -1.32 -13.96
CA CYS A 39 -4.10 -2.47 -13.08
C CYS A 39 -4.55 -1.90 -11.73
N GLU A 40 -5.84 -1.99 -11.47
CA GLU A 40 -6.38 -1.78 -10.13
C GLU A 40 -5.59 -2.68 -9.16
N SER A 41 -5.02 -2.09 -8.11
CA SER A 41 -4.25 -2.87 -7.15
C SER A 41 -5.17 -3.83 -6.38
N SER A 42 -4.63 -4.96 -5.89
CA SER A 42 -5.43 -5.90 -5.08
C SER A 42 -6.04 -5.23 -3.84
N GLN A 43 -5.37 -4.25 -3.26
CA GLN A 43 -5.87 -3.47 -2.13
C GLN A 43 -7.00 -2.52 -2.53
N GLU A 44 -6.89 -1.86 -3.69
CA GLU A 44 -7.95 -0.96 -4.19
C GLU A 44 -9.24 -1.73 -4.47
N LYS A 45 -9.13 -2.90 -5.10
CA LYS A 45 -10.26 -3.81 -5.32
C LYS A 45 -10.90 -4.22 -4.01
N GLN A 46 -10.09 -4.60 -3.02
CA GLN A 46 -10.59 -4.98 -1.70
C GLN A 46 -11.31 -3.84 -0.99
N ILE A 47 -10.75 -2.62 -1.02
CA ILE A 47 -11.41 -1.42 -0.45
C ILE A 47 -12.78 -1.20 -1.11
N LYS A 48 -12.88 -1.35 -2.44
CA LYS A 48 -14.14 -1.18 -3.16
C LYS A 48 -15.16 -2.27 -2.82
N GLU A 49 -14.73 -3.53 -2.71
CA GLU A 49 -15.57 -4.65 -2.30
C GLU A 49 -16.09 -4.48 -0.87
N ASP A 50 -15.23 -4.09 0.07
CA ASP A 50 -15.60 -3.83 1.45
C ASP A 50 -16.54 -2.62 1.58
N TYR A 51 -16.33 -1.58 0.76
CA TYR A 51 -17.21 -0.41 0.75
C TYR A 51 -18.59 -0.75 0.20
N LEU A 52 -18.65 -1.52 -0.89
CA LEU A 52 -19.91 -2.01 -1.45
C LEU A 52 -20.68 -2.84 -0.40
N ALA A 53 -20.00 -3.78 0.27
CA ALA A 53 -20.60 -4.58 1.32
C ALA A 53 -21.09 -3.72 2.50
N TYR A 54 -20.33 -2.69 2.89
CA TYR A 54 -20.75 -1.71 3.88
C TYR A 54 -22.03 -0.98 3.45
N MET A 55 -22.08 -0.42 2.24
CA MET A 55 -23.26 0.28 1.73
C MET A 55 -24.50 -0.64 1.66
N GLN A 56 -24.31 -1.88 1.19
CA GLN A 56 -25.38 -2.88 1.16
C GLN A 56 -25.90 -3.22 2.56
N SER A 57 -25.01 -3.27 3.56
CA SER A 57 -25.42 -3.45 4.97
C SER A 57 -26.24 -2.28 5.52
N GLN A 58 -26.10 -1.08 4.94
CA GLN A 58 -26.86 0.12 5.28
C GLN A 58 -28.18 0.24 4.49
N GLY A 59 -28.49 -0.73 3.62
CA GLY A 59 -29.74 -0.79 2.85
C GLY A 59 -29.64 -0.34 1.39
N GLU A 60 -28.43 -0.06 0.89
CA GLU A 60 -28.23 0.22 -0.54
C GLU A 60 -28.33 -1.08 -1.36
N THR A 61 -29.32 -1.20 -2.24
CA THR A 61 -29.59 -2.46 -2.96
C THR A 61 -29.21 -2.44 -4.43
N GLU A 62 -28.96 -1.27 -5.02
CA GLU A 62 -28.74 -1.14 -6.47
C GLU A 62 -27.27 -0.90 -6.83
N MET A 63 -26.48 -0.38 -5.89
CA MET A 63 -25.05 -0.15 -6.09
C MET A 63 -24.32 -1.45 -6.48
N THR A 64 -23.43 -1.32 -7.46
CA THR A 64 -22.50 -2.35 -7.90
C THR A 64 -21.05 -1.94 -7.63
N LEU A 65 -20.10 -2.85 -7.83
CA LEU A 65 -18.68 -2.56 -7.64
C LEU A 65 -18.18 -1.45 -8.58
N ASP A 66 -18.75 -1.34 -9.78
CA ASP A 66 -18.38 -0.34 -10.79
C ASP A 66 -18.81 1.08 -10.39
N ASP A 67 -19.80 1.18 -9.50
CA ASP A 67 -20.28 2.46 -8.96
C ASP A 67 -19.36 3.00 -7.86
N VAL A 68 -18.56 2.14 -7.22
CA VAL A 68 -17.64 2.54 -6.15
C VAL A 68 -16.40 3.20 -6.73
N LYS A 69 -16.35 4.53 -6.65
CA LYS A 69 -15.24 5.34 -7.18
C LYS A 69 -14.39 5.91 -6.05
N ILE A 70 -13.13 5.48 -5.99
CA ILE A 70 -12.12 6.12 -5.14
C ILE A 70 -11.64 7.39 -5.87
N LEU A 71 -12.02 8.54 -5.35
CA LEU A 71 -11.62 9.86 -5.85
C LEU A 71 -10.14 10.12 -5.57
N ASN A 72 -9.69 9.76 -4.37
CA ASN A 72 -8.31 9.93 -3.94
C ASN A 72 -7.90 8.79 -3.00
N ASN A 73 -6.67 8.30 -3.15
CA ASN A 73 -5.99 7.48 -2.17
C ASN A 73 -4.85 8.30 -1.56
N TYR A 74 -4.95 8.59 -0.25
CA TYR A 74 -3.97 9.41 0.46
C TYR A 74 -2.85 8.58 1.11
N GLY A 75 -2.92 7.26 1.00
CA GLY A 75 -1.88 6.34 1.44
C GLY A 75 -2.19 5.62 2.75
N ALA A 76 -1.22 4.82 3.20
CA ALA A 76 -1.33 3.97 4.37
C ALA A 76 -0.65 4.58 5.60
N TYR A 77 -1.33 4.49 6.75
CA TYR A 77 -0.91 5.02 8.05
C TYR A 77 -1.25 3.99 9.13
N ASN A 78 -0.24 3.47 9.83
CA ASN A 78 -0.42 2.46 10.89
C ASN A 78 -1.28 1.24 10.46
N GLY A 79 -1.12 0.80 9.22
CA GLY A 79 -1.88 -0.32 8.64
C GLY A 79 -3.35 0.00 8.32
N ALA A 80 -3.77 1.26 8.40
CA ALA A 80 -5.02 1.76 7.84
C ALA A 80 -4.74 2.47 6.51
N VAL A 81 -5.68 2.47 5.57
CA VAL A 81 -5.59 3.23 4.32
C VAL A 81 -6.58 4.37 4.36
N VAL A 82 -6.16 5.58 4.00
CA VAL A 82 -7.02 6.75 3.96
C VAL A 82 -7.42 7.04 2.51
N VAL A 83 -8.72 7.03 2.24
CA VAL A 83 -9.28 7.20 0.90
C VAL A 83 -10.43 8.20 0.91
N ARG A 84 -10.68 8.86 -0.22
CA ARG A 84 -11.90 9.63 -0.46
C ARG A 84 -12.70 8.88 -1.50
N ILE A 85 -13.93 8.49 -1.16
CA ILE A 85 -14.83 7.74 -2.02
C ILE A 85 -15.99 8.65 -2.44
N GLU A 86 -16.44 8.51 -3.69
CA GLU A 86 -17.64 9.19 -4.18
C GLU A 86 -18.89 8.63 -3.48
N ARG A 87 -19.63 9.49 -2.78
CA ARG A 87 -20.80 9.08 -2.00
C ARG A 87 -21.96 10.08 -2.06
N GLY A 88 -22.04 10.85 -3.14
CA GLY A 88 -23.05 11.90 -3.31
C GLY A 88 -22.71 13.13 -2.47
N ALA A 89 -21.90 14.02 -3.02
CA ALA A 89 -21.51 15.26 -2.35
C ALA A 89 -22.41 16.45 -2.67
N PHE A 90 -22.56 17.34 -1.70
CA PHE A 90 -22.86 18.75 -1.95
C PHE A 90 -21.59 19.47 -2.40
N GLU A 91 -21.68 20.26 -3.47
CA GLU A 91 -20.57 21.06 -4.01
C GLU A 91 -20.26 22.28 -3.14
N VAL A 92 -19.88 22.02 -1.88
CA VAL A 92 -19.53 23.02 -0.87
C VAL A 92 -18.20 22.68 -0.23
N VAL A 93 -17.29 23.66 -0.20
CA VAL A 93 -16.00 23.52 0.48
C VAL A 93 -16.25 23.14 1.94
N THR A 94 -15.73 21.98 2.34
CA THR A 94 -15.99 21.40 3.65
C THR A 94 -14.69 21.32 4.43
N THR A 95 -14.64 21.96 5.59
CA THR A 95 -13.51 21.87 6.51
C THR A 95 -13.94 21.13 7.77
N ILE A 96 -13.19 20.09 8.14
CA ILE A 96 -13.35 19.36 9.40
C ILE A 96 -12.08 19.50 10.25
N GLN A 97 -12.23 19.49 11.57
CA GLN A 97 -11.11 19.50 12.50
C GLN A 97 -11.04 18.16 13.24
N VAL A 98 -9.87 17.51 13.20
CA VAL A 98 -9.61 16.24 13.89
C VAL A 98 -8.31 16.34 14.68
N GLY A 99 -8.35 16.08 15.99
CA GLY A 99 -7.17 16.18 16.85
C GLY A 99 -6.48 17.55 16.77
N GLY A 100 -7.21 18.63 16.49
CA GLY A 100 -6.67 19.98 16.26
C GLY A 100 -5.89 20.15 14.94
N VAL A 101 -6.12 19.30 13.94
CA VAL A 101 -5.67 19.49 12.55
C VAL A 101 -6.88 19.76 11.67
N ASP A 102 -6.79 20.77 10.81
CA ASP A 102 -7.85 21.09 9.85
C ASP A 102 -7.63 20.34 8.53
N PHE A 103 -8.70 19.78 7.99
CA PHE A 103 -8.76 19.13 6.68
C PHE A 103 -9.81 19.81 5.84
N THR A 104 -9.42 20.33 4.67
CA THR A 104 -10.31 21.04 3.76
C THR A 104 -10.49 20.24 2.49
N PHE A 105 -11.75 19.98 2.15
CA PHE A 105 -12.18 19.23 0.98
C PHE A 105 -12.96 20.13 0.02
N SER A 106 -12.88 19.82 -1.27
CA SER A 106 -13.54 20.60 -2.32
C SER A 106 -15.07 20.52 -2.30
N ASN A 107 -15.62 19.48 -1.68
CA ASN A 107 -17.05 19.21 -1.55
C ASN A 107 -17.29 18.41 -0.25
N SER A 108 -18.54 17.99 0.02
CA SER A 108 -18.87 17.26 1.26
C SER A 108 -18.40 15.80 1.33
N ASN A 109 -17.76 15.24 0.28
CA ASN A 109 -17.06 13.95 0.39
C ASN A 109 -15.76 14.16 1.18
N THR A 110 -15.79 13.93 2.49
CA THR A 110 -14.60 13.87 3.34
C THR A 110 -13.87 12.53 3.19
N ALA A 111 -12.64 12.44 3.69
CA ALA A 111 -11.87 11.20 3.67
C ALA A 111 -12.39 10.18 4.71
N LEU A 112 -12.34 8.90 4.32
CA LEU A 112 -12.58 7.73 5.14
C LEU A 112 -11.29 6.98 5.42
N VAL A 113 -11.26 6.27 6.54
CA VAL A 113 -10.18 5.38 6.94
C VAL A 113 -10.66 3.95 6.81
N TRP A 114 -10.05 3.19 5.90
CA TRP A 114 -10.27 1.76 5.75
C TRP A 114 -9.25 0.97 6.56
N LYS A 115 -9.70 0.04 7.40
CA LYS A 115 -8.84 -0.90 8.13
C LYS A 115 -9.56 -2.22 8.36
N ASN A 116 -8.95 -3.31 7.92
CA ASN A 116 -9.46 -4.67 8.10
C ASN A 116 -10.93 -4.83 7.65
N GLY A 117 -11.30 -4.27 6.50
CA GLY A 117 -12.66 -4.36 5.96
C GLY A 117 -13.69 -3.41 6.56
N GLN A 118 -13.27 -2.49 7.43
CA GLN A 118 -14.17 -1.53 8.07
C GLN A 118 -13.78 -0.09 7.69
N PHE A 119 -14.80 0.77 7.60
CA PHE A 119 -14.64 2.20 7.33
C PHE A 119 -14.93 3.03 8.58
N PHE A 120 -14.12 4.05 8.79
CA PHE A 120 -14.24 5.01 9.88
C PHE A 120 -14.12 6.42 9.32
N GLU A 121 -14.87 7.37 9.87
CA GLU A 121 -14.57 8.79 9.65
C GLU A 121 -13.22 9.13 10.30
N LEU A 122 -12.53 10.17 9.82
CA LEU A 122 -11.21 10.55 10.32
C LEU A 122 -11.19 10.79 11.84
N ALA A 123 -12.24 11.40 12.39
CA ALA A 123 -12.38 11.65 13.82
C ALA A 123 -12.44 10.34 14.61
N ASP A 124 -13.32 9.41 14.21
CA ASP A 124 -13.45 8.10 14.87
C ASP A 124 -12.15 7.29 14.80
N ALA A 125 -11.45 7.34 13.66
CA ALA A 125 -10.18 6.65 13.49
C ALA A 125 -9.09 7.22 14.42
N TYR A 126 -9.08 8.53 14.63
CA TYR A 126 -8.17 9.19 15.57
C TYR A 126 -8.53 8.82 17.03
N ASP A 127 -9.80 8.93 17.41
CA ASP A 127 -10.27 8.65 18.76
C ASP A 127 -10.05 7.18 19.17
N ARG A 128 -10.10 6.26 18.19
CA ARG A 128 -9.78 4.83 18.37
C ARG A 128 -8.29 4.50 18.30
N GLY A 129 -7.43 5.50 18.09
CA GLY A 129 -5.98 5.31 17.97
C GLY A 129 -5.53 4.59 16.69
N LEU A 130 -6.39 4.47 15.68
CA LEU A 130 -6.01 3.96 14.36
C LEU A 130 -5.10 4.96 13.63
N LEU A 131 -5.35 6.24 13.84
CA LEU A 131 -4.50 7.34 13.43
C LEU A 131 -3.92 8.05 14.65
N THR A 132 -2.67 8.46 14.55
CA THR A 132 -2.01 9.33 15.54
C THR A 132 -2.01 10.77 15.07
N LYS A 133 -1.74 11.72 15.98
CA LYS A 133 -1.57 13.14 15.62
C LYS A 133 -0.51 13.32 14.51
N SER A 134 0.61 12.61 14.59
CA SER A 134 1.64 12.65 13.54
C SER A 134 1.14 12.14 12.18
N ASN A 135 0.22 11.17 12.15
CA ASN A 135 -0.40 10.75 10.89
C ASN A 135 -1.29 11.85 10.35
N LEU A 136 -2.09 12.52 11.20
CA LEU A 136 -2.95 13.63 10.81
C LEU A 136 -2.14 14.79 10.22
N ASP A 137 -1.01 15.15 10.84
CA ASP A 137 -0.15 16.25 10.36
C ASP A 137 0.45 15.95 8.97
N VAL A 138 0.79 14.69 8.69
CA VAL A 138 1.27 14.26 7.36
C VAL A 138 0.11 14.22 6.35
N LEU A 139 -1.03 13.69 6.77
CA LEU A 139 -2.22 13.56 5.93
C LEU A 139 -2.74 14.94 5.51
N ALA A 140 -2.77 15.93 6.40
CA ALA A 140 -3.22 17.29 6.09
C ALA A 140 -2.38 17.94 4.99
N LYS A 141 -1.07 17.68 4.94
CA LYS A 141 -0.21 18.14 3.84
C LYS A 141 -0.58 17.52 2.49
N ASN A 142 -1.19 16.35 2.48
CA ASN A 142 -1.64 15.67 1.27
C ASN A 142 -3.04 16.09 0.84
N ILE A 143 -3.92 16.37 1.81
CA ILE A 143 -5.32 16.75 1.57
C ILE A 143 -5.45 18.23 1.21
N ASN A 144 -4.80 19.12 1.95
CA ASN A 144 -4.97 20.57 1.82
C ASN A 144 -4.11 21.20 0.70
N LYS A 145 -3.82 20.44 -0.35
CA LYS A 145 -3.00 20.90 -1.48
C LYS A 145 -3.77 21.80 -2.44
#